data_AF-A0A2S6G0F6-F1
#
_entry.id   AF-A0A2S6G0F6-F1
#
_cell.length_a   1.000
_cell.length_b   1.000
_cell.length_c   1.000
_cell.angle_alpha   90.00
_cell.angle_beta   90.00
_cell.angle_gamma   90.00
#
_symmetry.space_group_name_H-M   'P 1'
#
loop_
_entity.id
_entity.type
_entity.pdbx_description
1 polymer ?
#
loop_
_entity_poly.entity_id
_entity_poly.type
_entity_poly.pdbx_seq_one_letter_code
_entity_poly.pdbx_strand_id
1 'polypeptide(L)' 'MIKISKLINNDEKQTITNSILRELPEWFGIEEAIVEYVNGVKNTDYYVAYDSNTAIGFISIKSNNSYT' A
#
# COMPACT_ATOMS: atom_id res chain seq x y z
N MET A 1 9.18 -0.62 17.69
CA MET A 1 8.83 0.83 17.66
C MET A 1 8.43 1.11 16.22
N ILE A 2 7.17 1.46 15.99
CA ILE A 2 6.66 1.61 14.63
C ILE A 2 7.14 2.95 14.06
N LYS A 3 7.76 2.90 12.88
CA LYS A 3 8.17 4.08 12.12
C LYS A 3 7.34 4.17 10.86
N ILE A 4 6.78 5.35 10.58
CA ILE A 4 6.03 5.60 9.36
C ILE A 4 6.91 6.44 8.43
N SER A 5 7.12 5.93 7.22
CA SER A 5 7.97 6.57 6.22
C SER A 5 7.21 6.72 4.90
N LYS A 6 7.37 7.86 4.23
CA LYS A 6 6.81 8.06 2.89
C LYS A 6 7.63 7.26 1.87
N LEU A 7 6.96 6.46 1.06
CA LEU A 7 7.59 5.67 0.00
C LEU A 7 7.30 6.31 -1.35
N ILE A 8 8.36 6.63 -2.09
CA ILE A 8 8.24 7.27 -3.42
C ILE A 8 8.38 6.21 -4.52
N ASN A 9 9.14 5.14 -4.26
CA ASN A 9 9.43 4.11 -5.24
C ASN A 9 8.20 3.24 -5.53
N ASN A 10 7.70 3.30 -6.76
CA ASN A 10 6.48 2.61 -7.17
C ASN A 10 6.60 1.07 -7.09
N ASP A 11 7.77 0.52 -7.41
CA ASP A 11 8.01 -0.92 -7.36
C ASP A 11 7.89 -1.47 -5.92
N GLU A 12 8.45 -0.73 -4.96
CA GLU A 12 8.32 -1.09 -3.55
C GLU A 12 6.89 -0.90 -3.03
N LYS A 13 6.16 0.15 -3.48
CA LYS A 13 4.72 0.32 -3.12
C LYS A 13 3.94 -0.93 -3.52
N GLN A 14 4.13 -1.39 -4.74
CA GLN A 14 3.47 -2.59 -5.27
C GLN A 14 3.81 -3.84 -4.47
N THR A 15 5.11 -4.03 -4.20
CA THR A 15 5.60 -5.21 -3.46
C THR A 15 5.01 -5.29 -2.07
N ILE A 16 5.02 -4.17 -1.32
CA ILE A 16 4.49 -4.10 0.04
C ILE A 16 2.97 -4.26 0.04
N THR A 17 2.26 -3.58 -0.86
CA THR A 17 0.81 -3.73 -1.00
C THR A 17 0.44 -5.19 -1.29
N ASN A 18 1.12 -5.83 -2.25
CA ASN A 18 0.85 -7.21 -2.62
C ASN A 18 1.10 -8.18 -1.46
N SER A 19 2.20 -8.01 -0.73
CA SER A 19 2.51 -8.87 0.42
C SER A 19 1.44 -8.76 1.50
N ILE A 20 1.08 -7.53 1.89
CA ILE A 20 0.15 -7.28 3.00
C ILE A 20 -1.28 -7.69 2.64
N LEU A 21 -1.74 -7.42 1.41
CA LEU A 21 -3.09 -7.84 0.99
C LEU A 21 -3.21 -9.37 0.89
N ARG A 22 -2.14 -10.07 0.47
CA ARG A 22 -2.11 -11.55 0.44
C ARG A 22 -2.12 -12.18 1.83
N GLU A 23 -1.63 -11.47 2.85
CA GLU A 23 -1.73 -11.88 4.25
C GLU A 23 -3.14 -11.65 4.85
N LEU A 24 -4.05 -10.99 4.12
CA LEU A 24 -5.42 -10.72 4.54
C LEU A 24 -6.46 -11.42 3.63
N PRO A 25 -6.44 -12.75 3.51
CA PRO A 25 -7.33 -13.49 2.60
C PRO A 25 -8.82 -13.33 2.93
N GLU A 26 -9.17 -13.02 4.19
CA GLU A 26 -10.56 -12.80 4.60
C GLU A 26 -11.15 -11.48 4.07
N TRP A 27 -10.31 -10.47 3.80
CA TRP A 27 -10.74 -9.17 3.26
C TRP A 27 -10.37 -8.99 1.79
N PHE A 28 -9.26 -9.59 1.35
CA PHE A 28 -8.70 -9.47 0.00
C PHE A 28 -8.44 -10.84 -0.64
N GLY A 29 -9.35 -11.80 -0.46
CA GLY A 29 -9.23 -13.14 -1.02
C GLY A 29 -9.34 -13.24 -2.55
N ILE A 30 -9.63 -12.13 -3.25
CA ILE A 30 -9.78 -12.07 -4.70
C ILE A 30 -8.49 -11.52 -5.32
N GLU A 31 -7.78 -12.34 -6.10
CA GLU A 31 -6.51 -11.94 -6.73
C GLU A 31 -6.66 -10.71 -7.64
N GLU A 32 -7.75 -10.61 -8.41
CA GLU A 32 -8.02 -9.44 -9.25
C GLU A 32 -8.09 -8.14 -8.43
N ALA A 33 -8.73 -8.17 -7.26
CA ALA A 33 -8.80 -7.01 -6.38
C ALA A 33 -7.40 -6.61 -5.90
N ILE A 34 -6.58 -7.59 -5.47
CA ILE A 34 -5.19 -7.33 -5.05
C ILE A 34 -4.41 -6.63 -6.17
N VAL A 35 -4.51 -7.14 -7.41
CA VAL A 35 -3.82 -6.55 -8.58
C VAL A 35 -4.29 -5.12 -8.84
N GLU A 36 -5.59 -4.85 -8.71
CA GLU A 36 -6.15 -3.50 -8.88
C GLU A 36 -5.61 -2.53 -7.82
N TYR A 37 -5.60 -2.92 -6.54
CA TYR A 37 -5.04 -2.11 -5.45
C TYR A 37 -3.54 -1.85 -5.68
N VAL A 38 -2.78 -2.91 -5.97
CA VAL A 38 -1.33 -2.83 -6.27
C VAL A 38 -1.05 -1.87 -7.42
N ASN A 39 -1.87 -1.85 -8.46
CA ASN A 39 -1.67 -0.91 -9.56
C ASN A 39 -2.11 0.52 -9.21
N GLY A 40 -3.17 0.66 -8.41
CA GLY A 40 -3.72 1.95 -7.98
C GLY A 40 -2.78 2.75 -7.08
N VAL A 41 -1.99 2.09 -6.22
CA VAL A 41 -1.13 2.78 -5.24
C VAL A 41 0.01 3.61 -5.86
N LYS A 42 0.40 3.34 -7.11
CA LYS A 42 1.49 4.04 -7.82
C LYS A 42 1.31 5.56 -7.82
N ASN A 43 0.10 6.01 -8.15
CA ASN A 43 -0.24 7.43 -8.27
C ASN A 43 -0.80 8.05 -6.97
N THR A 44 -0.59 7.40 -5.83
CA THR A 44 -1.07 7.87 -4.53
C THR A 44 0.07 8.28 -3.62
N ASP A 45 -0.24 9.16 -2.66
CA ASP A 45 0.63 9.43 -1.53
C ASP A 45 0.67 8.18 -0.64
N TYR A 46 1.81 7.48 -0.69
CA TYR A 46 1.95 6.17 -0.07
C TYR A 46 2.91 6.25 1.11
N TYR A 47 2.50 5.70 2.24
CA TYR A 47 3.30 5.59 3.45
C TYR A 47 3.29 4.15 3.94
N VAL A 48 4.40 3.74 4.54
CA VAL A 48 4.59 2.39 5.07
C VAL A 48 4.92 2.49 6.55
N ALA A 49 4.28 1.63 7.34
CA ALA A 49 4.61 1.38 8.72
C ALA A 49 5.65 0.25 8.78
N TYR A 50 6.85 0.58 9.23
CA TYR A 50 7.91 -0.37 9.49
C TYR A 50 8.01 -0.63 10.99
N ASP A 51 7.98 -1.90 11.40
CA ASP A 51 8.47 -2.30 12.72
C ASP A 51 9.87 -2.88 12.58
N SER A 52 10.84 -2.18 13.16
CA SER A 52 12.28 -2.44 13.03
C SER A 52 12.79 -2.38 11.58
N ASN A 53 12.57 -3.45 10.80
CA ASN A 53 13.00 -3.58 9.40
C ASN A 53 11.94 -4.25 8.51
N THR A 54 10.78 -4.57 9.07
CA THR A 54 9.69 -5.26 8.38
C THR A 54 8.54 -4.30 8.14
N ALA A 55 8.06 -4.23 6.89
CA ALA A 55 6.84 -3.51 6.58
C ALA A 55 5.64 -4.28 7.15
N ILE A 56 4.96 -3.71 8.13
CA ILE A 56 3.81 -4.32 8.82
C ILE A 56 2.47 -3.71 8.37
N GLY A 57 2.52 -2.62 7.61
CA GLY A 57 1.32 -1.89 7.21
C GLY A 57 1.64 -0.85 6.14
N PHE A 58 0.63 -0.43 5.40
CA PHE A 58 0.73 0.69 4.48
C PHE A 58 -0.55 1.53 4.48
N ILE A 59 -0.43 2.76 3.99
CA ILE A 59 -1.54 3.65 3.73
C ILE A 59 -1.32 4.33 2.38
N SER A 60 -2.33 4.28 1.52
CA SER A 60 -2.35 4.94 0.21
C SER A 60 -3.43 6.00 0.19
N ILE A 61 -3.05 7.26 0.01
CA ILE A 61 -3.96 8.38 -0.01
C ILE A 61 -4.12 8.84 -1.46
N LYS A 62 -5.31 8.63 -2.01
CA LYS A 62 -5.68 9.15 -3.33
C LYS A 62 -6.47 10.44 -3.14
N SER A 63 -5.88 11.57 -3.51
CA SER A 63 -6.58 12.85 -3.56
C SER A 63 -7.59 12.83 -4.71
N ASN A 64 -8.89 12.76 -4.38
CA ASN A 64 -9.97 12.69 -5.36
C ASN A 64 -10.71 14.03 -5.54
N ASN A 65 -10.18 15.14 -5.01
CA ASN A 65 -10.83 16.45 -5.13
C ASN A 65 -10.24 17.25 -6.29
N SER A 66 -11.04 17.44 -7.34
CA SER A 66 -10.75 18.28 -8.52
C SER A 66 -11.32 19.70 -8.39
N TYR A 67 -11.87 20.08 -7.22
CA TYR A 67 -12.50 21.38 -6.99
C TYR A 67 -11.70 22.18 -5.95
N THR A 68 -10.70 22.93 -6.43
CA THR A 68 -10.20 24.20 -5.87
C THR A 68 -9.52 24.96 -7.00
#